data_AF-A0A8K0Y2E1-F1
#
_entry.id   AF-A0A8K0Y2E1-F1
#
_cell.length_a   1.000
_cell.length_b   1.000
_cell.length_c   1.000
_cell.angle_alpha   90.00
_cell.angle_beta   90.00
_cell.angle_gamma   90.00
#
_symmetry.space_group_name_H-M   'P 1'
#
loop_
_entity.id
_entity.type
_entity.pdbx_description
1 polymer ?
#
loop_
_entity_poly.entity_id
_entity_poly.type
_entity_poly.pdbx_seq_one_letter_code
_entity_poly.pdbx_strand_id
1 'polypeptide(L)' 'MNDYFTDREFGPVPRASEVIGERLWGGLHSLIDVRLDDGSFGFRFPLACEDPGKPACGADRAAFGRSLEAEVPGAS' A
#
# COMPACT_ATOMS: atom_id res chain seq x y z
N MET A 1 9.63 0.90 -26.64
CA MET A 1 9.49 0.22 -25.34
C MET A 1 10.01 1.21 -24.31
N ASN A 2 9.19 1.66 -23.36
CA ASN A 2 9.60 2.68 -22.38
C ASN A 2 10.69 2.11 -21.46
N ASP A 3 11.92 2.62 -21.57
CA ASP A 3 12.94 2.43 -20.53
C ASP A 3 12.47 3.20 -19.29
N TYR A 4 12.36 2.50 -18.16
CA TYR A 4 12.11 3.18 -16.89
C TYR A 4 13.33 4.05 -16.55
N PHE A 5 13.11 5.18 -15.87
CA PHE A 5 14.20 6.04 -15.40
C PHE A 5 15.26 5.23 -14.63
N THR A 6 14.82 4.28 -13.80
CA THR A 6 15.70 3.37 -13.06
C THR A 6 16.55 2.47 -13.95
N ASP A 7 16.02 1.98 -15.07
CA ASP A 7 16.79 1.15 -16.01
C ASP A 7 17.88 1.97 -16.70
N ARG A 8 17.60 3.26 -16.96
CA ARG A 8 18.59 4.20 -17.51
C ARG A 8 19.70 4.55 -16.51
N GLU A 9 19.37 4.74 -15.24
CA GLU A 9 20.33 5.17 -14.22
C GLU A 9 21.13 4.01 -13.62
N PHE A 10 20.57 2.81 -13.52
CA PHE A 10 21.17 1.68 -12.79
C PHE A 10 21.34 0.41 -13.63
N GLY A 11 20.87 0.44 -14.88
CA GLY A 11 20.83 -0.73 -15.76
C GLY A 11 19.60 -1.61 -15.50
N PRO A 12 19.21 -2.44 -16.49
CA PRO A 12 18.06 -3.32 -16.36
C PRO A 12 18.31 -4.41 -15.33
N VAL A 13 17.43 -4.53 -14.34
CA VAL A 13 17.48 -5.61 -13.34
C VAL A 13 16.74 -6.83 -13.88
N PRO A 14 17.31 -8.06 -13.79
CA PRO A 14 16.62 -9.27 -14.18
C PRO A 14 15.29 -9.40 -13.44
N ARG A 15 14.17 -9.49 -14.17
CA ARG A 15 12.83 -9.68 -13.60
C ARG A 15 12.59 -11.11 -13.06
N ALA A 16 13.65 -11.82 -12.74
CA ALA A 16 13.63 -13.18 -12.21
C ALA A 16 13.65 -13.22 -10.68
N SER A 17 13.49 -12.07 -10.00
CA SER A 17 13.39 -12.03 -8.55
C SER A 17 11.98 -12.36 -8.12
N GLU A 18 11.78 -13.55 -7.56
CA GLU A 18 10.56 -13.94 -6.85
C GLU A 18 10.55 -13.43 -5.40
N VAL A 19 11.62 -12.77 -4.97
CA VAL A 19 11.80 -12.27 -3.61
C VAL A 19 11.64 -10.75 -3.59
N ILE A 20 10.72 -10.27 -2.74
CA ILE A 20 10.58 -8.85 -2.40
C ILE A 20 11.57 -8.56 -1.27
N GLY A 21 12.50 -7.64 -1.49
CA GLY A 21 13.50 -7.27 -0.47
C GLY A 21 12.94 -6.35 0.62
N GLU A 22 13.57 -6.36 1.80
CA GLU A 22 13.17 -5.59 2.99
C GLU A 22 12.88 -4.11 2.74
N ARG A 23 13.72 -3.45 1.93
CA ARG A 23 13.53 -2.03 1.58
C ARG A 23 12.21 -1.80 0.85
N LEU A 24 11.86 -2.71 -0.06
CA LEU A 24 10.62 -2.61 -0.82
C LEU A 24 9.42 -2.96 0.07
N TRP A 25 9.55 -3.96 0.94
CA TRP A 25 8.54 -4.27 1.96
C TRP A 25 8.23 -3.07 2.86
N GLY A 26 9.25 -2.40 3.41
CA GLY A 26 9.05 -1.21 4.22
C GLY A 26 8.37 -0.06 3.45
N GLY A 27 8.67 0.09 2.16
CA GLY A 27 8.00 1.06 1.29
C GLY A 27 6.53 0.72 1.05
N LEU A 28 6.21 -0.55 0.80
CA LEU A 28 4.83 -1.01 0.63
C LEU A 28 4.02 -0.83 1.91
N HIS A 29 4.58 -1.20 3.07
CA HIS A 29 3.94 -1.00 4.37
C HIS A 29 3.62 0.48 4.61
N SER A 30 4.60 1.36 4.37
CA SER A 30 4.40 2.81 4.53
C SER A 30 3.31 3.37 3.60
N LEU A 31 3.24 2.88 2.36
CA LEU A 31 2.19 3.26 1.42
C LEU A 31 0.81 2.77 1.85
N ILE A 32 0.72 1.55 2.38
CA ILE A 32 -0.53 1.01 2.93
C ILE A 32 -1.00 1.85 4.10
N ASP A 33 -0.10 2.21 5.03
CA ASP A 33 -0.44 3.05 6.18
C ASP A 33 -0.99 4.42 5.78
N VAL A 34 -0.36 5.09 4.82
CA VAL A 34 -0.84 6.38 4.28
C VAL A 34 -2.25 6.24 3.69
N ARG A 35 -2.54 5.12 3.01
CA ARG A 35 -3.85 4.86 2.40
C ARG A 35 -4.92 4.43 3.40
N LEU A 36 -4.52 3.88 4.54
CA LEU A 36 -5.41 3.65 5.66
C LEU A 36 -5.77 4.99 6.33
N ASP A 37 -4.78 5.89 6.50
CA ASP A 37 -4.99 7.21 7.11
C ASP A 37 -5.82 8.17 6.25
N ASP A 38 -5.65 8.15 4.94
CA ASP A 38 -6.44 8.97 4.01
C ASP A 38 -7.83 8.35 3.69
N GLY A 39 -8.11 7.16 4.21
CA GLY A 39 -9.38 6.45 4.04
C GLY A 39 -9.57 5.78 2.68
N SER A 40 -8.54 5.69 1.83
CA SER A 40 -8.61 5.07 0.51
C SER A 40 -9.05 3.59 0.54
N PHE A 41 -8.81 2.88 1.64
CA PHE A 41 -9.25 1.49 1.84
C PHE A 41 -10.60 1.34 2.54
N GLY A 42 -11.43 2.39 2.59
CA GLY A 42 -12.78 2.30 3.14
C GLY A 42 -13.63 1.25 2.42
N PHE A 43 -14.20 0.29 3.17
CA PHE A 43 -15.05 -0.79 2.65
C PHE A 43 -16.31 -0.29 1.91
N ARG A 44 -16.79 0.89 2.30
CA ARG A 44 -17.75 1.73 1.59
C ARG A 44 -17.13 3.11 1.59
N PHE A 45 -17.24 3.88 0.48
CA PHE A 45 -16.78 5.27 0.36
C PHE A 45 -16.72 5.93 1.74
N PRO A 46 -15.53 6.26 2.27
CA PRO A 46 -15.43 6.68 3.66
C PRO A 46 -16.37 7.87 3.83
N LEU A 47 -17.17 7.82 4.89
CA LEU A 47 -18.00 8.97 5.23
C LEU A 47 -17.01 10.08 5.58
N ALA A 48 -16.86 11.04 4.66
CA ALA A 48 -16.12 12.25 4.94
C ALA A 48 -16.89 12.95 6.07
N CYS A 49 -16.21 13.21 7.19
CA CYS A 49 -16.80 14.03 8.22
C CYS A 49 -17.04 15.42 7.63
N GLU A 50 -18.24 15.98 7.82
CA GLU A 50 -18.59 17.32 7.32
C GLU A 50 -17.80 18.43 8.03
N ASP A 51 -17.17 18.11 9.17
CA ASP A 51 -16.27 19.01 9.89
C ASP A 51 -14.98 19.27 9.08
N PRO A 52 -14.58 20.54 8.89
CA PRO A 52 -13.33 20.87 8.23
C PRO A 52 -12.12 20.24 8.94
N GLY A 53 -11.23 19.62 8.16
CA GLY A 53 -9.94 19.12 8.65
C GLY A 53 -10.00 17.76 9.38
N LYS A 54 -11.13 17.06 9.37
CA LYS A 54 -11.20 15.70 9.90
C LYS A 54 -10.92 14.66 8.81
N PRO A 55 -10.11 13.63 9.12
CA PRO A 55 -9.80 12.58 8.16
C PRO A 55 -11.05 11.78 7.82
N ALA A 56 -11.01 11.12 6.66
CA ALA A 56 -12.08 10.27 6.20
C ALA A 56 -12.29 9.13 7.21
N CYS A 57 -13.54 8.97 7.69
CA CYS A 57 -13.88 7.99 8.71
C CYS A 57 -14.38 6.71 8.00
N GLY A 58 -13.71 5.57 8.20
CA GLY A 58 -14.21 4.30 7.67
C GLY A 58 -13.17 3.24 7.27
N ALA A 59 -11.88 3.56 7.33
CA ALA A 59 -10.84 2.55 7.18
C ALA A 59 -10.64 1.80 8.51
N ASP A 60 -11.20 0.59 8.61
CA ASP A 60 -10.92 -0.32 9.71
C ASP A 60 -9.60 -1.05 9.46
N ARG A 61 -8.54 -0.58 10.14
CA ARG A 61 -7.18 -1.15 10.05
C ARG A 61 -7.14 -2.63 10.38
N ALA A 62 -7.92 -3.08 11.36
CA ALA A 62 -7.93 -4.48 11.78
C ALA A 62 -8.68 -5.37 10.77
N ALA A 63 -9.78 -4.88 10.18
CA ALA A 63 -10.47 -5.58 9.11
C ALA A 63 -9.64 -5.66 7.82
N PHE A 64 -8.92 -4.59 7.50
CA PHE A 64 -7.97 -4.60 6.38
C PHE A 64 -6.85 -5.62 6.61
N GLY A 65 -6.19 -5.61 7.78
CA GLY A 65 -5.13 -6.57 8.11
C GLY A 65 -5.57 -8.02 7.97
N ARG A 66 -6.75 -8.37 8.50
CA ARG A 66 -7.33 -9.72 8.35
C ARG A 66 -7.60 -10.10 6.89
N SER A 67 -8.06 -9.16 6.07
CA SER A 67 -8.30 -9.38 4.64
C SER A 67 -6.97 -9.57 3.89
N LEU A 68 -5.95 -8.79 4.26
CA LEU A 68 -4.62 -8.89 3.66
C LEU A 68 -3.95 -10.22 3.99
N GLU A 69 -4.00 -10.68 5.24
CA GLU A 69 -3.45 -11.99 5.65
C GLU A 69 -4.13 -13.17 4.94
N ALA A 70 -5.42 -13.06 4.64
CA ALA A 70 -6.16 -14.10 3.93
C ALA A 70 -5.71 -14.25 2.46
N GLU A 71 -5.37 -13.14 1.80
CA GLU A 71 -4.90 -13.11 0.41
C GLU A 71 -3.39 -13.34 0.31
N VAL A 72 -2.63 -12.83 1.28
CA VAL A 72 -1.17 -12.87 1.34
C VAL A 72 -0.74 -13.45 2.70
N PRO A 73 -0.53 -14.78 2.77
CA PRO A 73 -0.07 -15.42 3.99
C PRO A 73 1.27 -14.84 4.47
N GLY A 74 1.32 -14.38 5.72
CA GLY A 74 2.54 -13.84 6.35
C GLY A 74 2.75 -12.32 6.19
N ALA A 75 1.72 -11.57 5.78
CA ALA A 75 1.78 -10.11 5.67
C ALA A 75 1.61 -9.34 7.01
N SER A 76 1.61 -10.05 8.14
CA SER A 76 1.38 -9.55 9.50
C SER A 76 2.65 -9.10 10.22
#